data_AF-A0A0G4KQ14-F1
#
_entry.id   AF-A0A0G4KQ14-F1
#
_cell.length_a   1.000
_cell.length_b   1.000
_cell.length_c   1.000
_cell.angle_alpha   90.00
_cell.angle_beta   90.00
_cell.angle_gamma   90.00
#
_symmetry.space_group_name_H-M   'P 1'
#
loop_
_entity.id
_entity.type
_entity.pdbx_description
1 polymer ?
#
loop_
_entity_poly.entity_id
_entity_poly.type
_entity_poly.pdbx_seq_one_letter_code
_entity_poly.pdbx_strand_id
1 'polypeptide(L)'
;MLSVDLYLGGIEHAILHLLYARFIYKFMASTDLFPRGPDSETNSEAISHEPFKRLITQGMVHGKTYSDPETGKFLKPDEVDLSDASNPKVVATGLTANVSFEKMSKSKHNGVDPTVCIETHGADATRAHMLFQAPVSDVLNWDEDMIAGVTRWLNRLFEHVKGTAAQASSDETAVAYFTDGSSRLDSMTEAELAKWDTEAALWRAVQSTITSVTDSYNKVYPMNTIVSDLMSLTNTLLDSEASSPVVRREATSAILRMLAPITPAFAEECWSLLHPGTRSIF
;
A
#
# COMPACT_ATOMS: atom_id res chain seq x y z
N MET A 1 27.40 -5.02 15.66
CA MET A 1 26.62 -4.03 14.91
C MET A 1 26.12 -4.81 13.71
N LEU A 2 24.81 -5.01 13.63
CA LEU A 2 24.22 -5.77 12.53
C LEU A 2 24.00 -4.83 11.36
N SER A 3 24.18 -5.33 10.14
CA SER A 3 23.78 -4.60 8.95
C SER A 3 22.25 -4.47 8.92
N VAL A 4 21.77 -3.34 8.44
CA VAL A 4 20.34 -3.08 8.22
C VAL A 4 19.91 -3.86 6.98
N ASP A 5 18.86 -4.68 7.10
CA ASP A 5 18.36 -5.49 5.99
C ASP A 5 17.79 -4.63 4.86
N LEU A 6 17.01 -3.60 5.22
CA LEU A 6 16.38 -2.67 4.29
C LEU A 6 16.49 -1.23 4.79
N TYR A 7 17.15 -0.38 4.01
CA TYR A 7 17.22 1.06 4.24
C TYR A 7 16.35 1.80 3.21
N LEU A 8 15.43 2.64 3.70
CA LEU A 8 14.57 3.51 2.92
C LEU A 8 15.01 4.96 3.10
N GLY A 9 15.20 5.70 2.01
CA GLY A 9 15.55 7.11 2.10
C GLY A 9 15.37 7.85 0.77
N GLY A 10 15.32 9.18 0.83
CA GLY A 10 15.20 9.99 -0.38
C GLY A 10 16.47 9.93 -1.24
N ILE A 11 16.30 10.02 -2.56
CA ILE A 11 17.40 10.04 -3.54
C ILE A 11 18.39 11.19 -3.29
N GLU A 12 17.96 12.27 -2.64
CA GLU A 12 18.79 13.40 -2.23
C GLU A 12 19.95 13.01 -1.29
N HIS A 13 19.85 11.87 -0.61
CA HIS A 13 20.87 11.39 0.32
C HIS A 13 21.90 10.45 -0.32
N ALA A 14 21.81 10.20 -1.63
CA ALA A 14 22.58 9.18 -2.33
C ALA A 14 24.11 9.33 -2.22
N ILE A 15 24.61 10.57 -2.12
CA ILE A 15 26.05 10.84 -2.08
C ILE A 15 26.55 11.03 -0.65
N LEU A 16 26.29 12.18 -0.03
CA LEU A 16 26.94 12.54 1.25
C LEU A 16 26.56 11.59 2.38
N HIS A 17 25.28 11.53 2.73
CA HIS A 17 24.79 10.76 3.86
C HIS A 17 25.15 9.27 3.74
N LEU A 18 24.83 8.65 2.60
CA LEU A 18 25.13 7.23 2.42
C LEU A 18 26.63 6.93 2.36
N LEU A 19 27.45 7.82 1.78
CA LEU A 19 28.91 7.65 1.79
C LEU A 19 29.47 7.77 3.22
N TYR A 20 29.00 8.74 4.00
CA TYR A 20 29.40 8.90 5.40
C TYR A 20 28.95 7.73 6.27
N ALA A 21 27.73 7.22 6.07
CA ALA A 21 27.26 6.03 6.76
C ALA A 21 28.16 4.82 6.48
N ARG A 22 28.55 4.63 5.20
CA ARG A 22 29.51 3.57 4.81
C ARG A 22 30.89 3.78 5.41
N PHE A 23 31.41 5.01 5.40
CA PHE A 23 32.69 5.35 6.00
C PHE A 23 32.72 5.05 7.50
N ILE A 24 31.72 5.53 8.26
CA ILE A 24 31.61 5.29 9.69
C ILE A 24 31.47 3.81 9.99
N TYR A 25 30.63 3.08 9.23
CA TYR A 25 30.45 1.65 9.43
C TYR A 25 31.76 0.88 9.23
N LYS A 26 32.52 1.18 8.17
CA LYS A 26 33.82 0.55 7.90
C LYS A 26 34.88 0.95 8.94
N PHE A 27 34.90 2.21 9.37
CA PHE A 27 35.78 2.65 10.44
C PHE A 27 35.49 1.90 11.75
N MET A 28 34.22 1.80 12.15
CA MET A 28 33.83 1.03 13.33
C MET A 28 34.22 -0.44 13.19
N ALA A 29 34.01 -1.04 12.01
CA ALA A 29 34.42 -2.41 11.71
C ALA A 29 35.95 -2.65 11.83
N SER A 30 36.78 -1.61 11.65
CA SER A 30 38.22 -1.69 11.89
C SER A 30 38.65 -1.58 13.36
N THR A 31 37.71 -1.30 14.29
CA THR A 31 38.00 -1.19 15.72
C THR A 31 37.56 -2.44 16.47
N ASP A 32 38.14 -2.66 17.65
CA ASP A 32 37.72 -3.75 18.56
C ASP A 32 36.33 -3.51 19.18
N LEU A 33 35.71 -2.35 18.93
CA LEU A 33 34.32 -2.07 19.31
C LEU A 33 33.31 -2.78 18.41
N PHE A 34 33.75 -3.33 17.27
CA PHE A 34 32.86 -4.09 16.39
C PHE A 34 32.63 -5.50 16.94
N PRO A 35 31.36 -5.91 17.20
CA PRO A 35 31.06 -7.25 17.65
C PRO A 35 31.56 -8.29 16.66
N ARG A 36 32.59 -9.05 17.07
CA ARG A 36 33.10 -10.19 16.33
C ARG A 36 32.28 -11.43 16.74
N GLY A 37 31.76 -12.17 15.76
CA GLY A 37 31.05 -13.42 16.04
C GLY A 37 31.96 -14.47 16.66
N PRO A 38 31.42 -15.52 17.31
CA PRO A 38 32.20 -16.60 17.91
C PRO A 38 33.12 -17.32 16.91
N ASP A 39 32.83 -17.25 15.60
CA ASP A 39 33.62 -17.88 14.54
C ASP A 39 34.75 -16.98 13.99
N SER A 40 35.04 -15.85 14.65
CA SER A 40 35.96 -14.83 14.13
C SER A 40 37.47 -15.09 14.35
N GLU A 41 37.85 -16.18 15.02
CA GLU A 41 39.26 -16.49 15.28
C GLU A 41 40.02 -16.93 14.01
N THR A 42 39.30 -17.34 12.98
CA THR A 42 39.87 -17.70 11.68
C THR A 42 38.98 -17.14 10.58
N ASN A 43 39.15 -15.88 10.19
CA ASN A 43 38.93 -15.51 8.79
C ASN A 43 39.52 -14.15 8.44
N SER A 44 40.64 -14.25 7.73
CA SER A 44 41.20 -13.32 6.75
C SER A 44 40.22 -13.04 5.56
N GLU A 45 38.92 -13.20 5.75
CA GLU A 45 37.94 -12.84 4.74
C GLU A 45 37.53 -11.41 5.01
N ALA A 46 37.93 -10.53 4.10
CA ALA A 46 37.41 -9.18 3.98
C ALA A 46 35.90 -9.26 3.74
N ILE A 47 35.12 -9.48 4.80
CA ILE A 47 33.68 -9.34 4.76
C ILE A 47 33.45 -7.89 4.34
N SER A 48 32.81 -7.72 3.19
CA SER A 48 32.37 -6.42 2.70
C SER A 48 31.42 -5.83 3.74
N HIS A 49 31.98 -5.14 4.74
CA HIS A 49 31.24 -4.52 5.81
C HIS A 49 30.52 -3.32 5.19
N GLU A 50 29.27 -3.53 4.81
CA GLU A 50 28.34 -2.51 4.35
C GLU A 50 27.21 -2.38 5.38
N PRO A 51 26.79 -1.14 5.70
CA PRO A 51 25.74 -0.89 6.69
C PRO A 51 24.35 -1.32 6.22
N PHE A 52 24.12 -1.41 4.91
CA PHE A 52 22.80 -1.67 4.32
C PHE A 52 22.88 -2.84 3.35
N LYS A 53 22.10 -3.91 3.57
CA LYS A 53 22.01 -5.04 2.63
C LYS A 53 21.19 -4.67 1.39
N ARG A 54 20.14 -3.89 1.58
CA ARG A 54 19.27 -3.38 0.52
C ARG A 54 18.96 -1.91 0.76
N LEU A 55 19.05 -1.12 -0.30
CA LEU A 55 18.71 0.31 -0.32
C LEU A 55 17.55 0.51 -1.30
N ILE A 56 16.52 1.23 -0.85
CA ILE A 56 15.45 1.72 -1.71
C ILE A 56 15.43 3.24 -1.59
N THR A 57 15.58 3.91 -2.73
CA THR A 57 15.50 5.36 -2.80
C THR A 57 14.09 5.77 -3.19
N GLN A 58 13.33 6.35 -2.27
CA GLN A 58 12.00 6.82 -2.62
C GLN A 58 12.07 8.04 -3.55
N GLY A 59 11.09 8.15 -4.45
CA GLY A 59 10.90 9.33 -5.27
C GLY A 59 10.36 10.51 -4.48
N MET A 60 10.42 11.70 -5.09
CA MET A 60 9.97 12.94 -4.47
C MET A 60 8.44 13.03 -4.49
N VAL A 61 7.86 13.66 -3.47
CA VAL A 61 6.45 14.06 -3.50
C VAL A 61 6.32 15.46 -4.10
N HIS A 62 5.51 15.56 -5.15
CA HIS A 62 5.18 16.80 -5.83
C HIS A 62 3.78 17.26 -5.44
N GLY A 63 3.63 18.54 -5.12
CA GLY A 63 2.34 19.16 -4.83
C GLY A 63 1.79 19.91 -6.04
N LYS A 64 0.46 19.95 -6.16
CA LYS A 64 -0.25 20.82 -7.10
C LYS A 64 0.13 22.28 -6.81
N THR A 65 0.69 22.96 -7.81
CA THR A 65 1.33 24.27 -7.67
C THR A 65 0.73 25.23 -8.67
N TYR A 66 0.42 26.43 -8.19
CA TYR A 66 -0.16 27.50 -8.99
C TYR A 66 0.88 28.60 -9.21
N SER A 67 0.99 29.09 -10.45
CA SER A 67 1.83 30.24 -10.76
C SER A 67 1.10 31.24 -11.65
N ASP A 68 1.50 32.51 -11.50
CA ASP A 68 0.99 33.60 -12.31
C ASP A 68 1.47 33.44 -13.77
N PRO A 69 0.57 33.53 -14.77
CA PRO A 69 0.91 33.25 -16.16
C PRO A 69 1.83 34.30 -16.80
N GLU A 70 1.85 35.53 -16.28
CA GLU A 70 2.65 36.61 -16.85
C GLU A 70 4.03 36.71 -16.18
N THR A 71 4.08 36.54 -14.86
CA THR A 71 5.30 36.73 -14.07
C THR A 71 6.03 35.44 -13.71
N GLY A 72 5.35 34.29 -13.80
CA GLY A 72 5.86 32.99 -13.35
C GLY A 72 6.01 32.86 -11.83
N LYS A 73 5.57 33.85 -11.06
CA LYS A 73 5.62 33.83 -9.59
C LYS A 73 4.68 32.74 -9.06
N PHE A 74 5.17 31.92 -8.12
CA PHE A 74 4.31 30.98 -7.39
C PHE A 74 3.30 31.73 -6.53
N LEU A 75 2.05 31.31 -6.59
CA LEU A 75 0.92 31.94 -5.94
C LEU A 75 0.70 31.32 -4.56
N LYS A 76 0.39 32.16 -3.57
CA LYS A 76 -0.07 31.71 -2.26
C LYS A 76 -1.52 31.22 -2.31
N PRO A 77 -1.99 30.46 -1.30
CA PRO A 77 -3.37 29.98 -1.26
C PRO A 77 -4.43 31.09 -1.35
N ASP A 78 -4.14 32.29 -0.84
CA ASP A 78 -5.02 33.47 -0.89
C ASP A 78 -4.89 34.29 -2.19
N GLU A 79 -3.90 33.97 -3.04
CA GLU A 79 -3.68 34.62 -4.34
C GLU A 79 -4.32 33.82 -5.50
N VAL A 80 -4.93 32.66 -5.22
CA VAL A 80 -5.60 31.79 -6.19
C VAL A 80 -7.07 31.61 -5.85
N ASP A 81 -7.96 31.86 -6.82
CA ASP A 81 -9.37 31.51 -6.76
C ASP A 81 -9.57 30.09 -7.31
N LEU A 82 -10.05 29.20 -6.43
CA LEU A 82 -10.33 27.79 -6.71
C LEU A 82 -11.84 27.49 -6.74
N SER A 83 -12.70 28.51 -6.86
CA SER A 83 -14.15 28.32 -6.97
C SER A 83 -14.55 27.46 -8.19
N ASP A 84 -13.77 27.55 -9.28
CA ASP A 84 -13.74 26.58 -10.36
C ASP A 84 -12.37 25.90 -10.39
N ALA A 85 -12.26 24.72 -9.76
CA ALA A 85 -11.02 23.97 -9.68
C ALA A 85 -10.46 23.53 -11.05
N SER A 86 -11.31 23.48 -12.10
CA SER A 86 -10.88 23.15 -13.46
C SER A 86 -10.24 24.35 -14.17
N ASN A 87 -10.51 25.57 -13.69
CA ASN A 87 -10.00 26.80 -14.26
C ASN A 87 -9.59 27.78 -13.12
N PRO A 88 -8.52 27.46 -12.38
CA PRO A 88 -8.06 28.28 -11.28
C PRO A 88 -7.64 29.66 -11.78
N LYS A 89 -7.99 30.72 -11.05
CA LYS A 89 -7.69 32.10 -11.46
C LYS A 89 -6.79 32.81 -10.47
N VAL A 90 -5.96 33.71 -10.97
CA VAL A 90 -5.19 34.63 -10.14
C VAL A 90 -6.15 35.70 -9.61
N VAL A 91 -6.25 35.85 -8.28
CA VAL A 91 -7.19 36.78 -7.65
C VAL A 91 -6.97 38.23 -8.11
N ALA A 92 -5.71 38.64 -8.28
CA ALA A 92 -5.36 40.01 -8.61
C ALA A 92 -5.66 40.39 -10.07
N THR A 93 -5.49 39.47 -11.03
CA THR A 93 -5.58 39.76 -12.47
C THR A 93 -6.81 39.14 -13.13
N GLY A 94 -7.43 38.13 -12.52
CA GLY A 94 -8.52 37.36 -13.10
C GLY A 94 -8.09 36.40 -14.21
N LEU A 95 -6.80 36.34 -14.55
CA LEU A 95 -6.25 35.42 -15.54
C LEU A 95 -6.24 33.99 -15.00
N THR A 96 -6.32 33.00 -15.89
CA THR A 96 -6.15 31.59 -15.53
C THR A 96 -4.73 31.35 -15.04
N ALA A 97 -4.58 30.81 -13.83
CA ALA A 97 -3.29 30.44 -13.26
C ALA A 97 -2.71 29.23 -13.98
N ASN A 98 -1.38 29.20 -14.11
CA ASN A 98 -0.68 28.00 -14.55
C ASN A 98 -0.74 26.94 -13.45
N VAL A 99 -1.00 25.69 -13.83
CA VAL A 99 -1.03 24.55 -12.90
C VAL A 99 0.08 23.58 -13.26
N SER A 100 0.92 23.23 -12.28
CA SER A 100 1.96 22.21 -12.44
C SER A 100 2.11 21.37 -11.17
N PHE A 101 2.85 20.26 -11.28
CA PHE A 101 3.24 19.44 -10.14
C PHE A 101 4.72 19.61 -9.86
N GLU A 102 5.03 20.17 -8.70
CA GLU A 102 6.39 20.56 -8.32
C GLU A 102 6.80 19.95 -7.00
N LYS A 103 8.10 19.66 -6.82
CA LYS A 103 8.66 19.26 -5.52
C LYS A 103 8.13 20.15 -4.41
N MET A 104 7.51 19.54 -3.40
CA MET A 104 6.91 20.26 -2.29
C MET A 104 7.96 21.12 -1.57
N SER A 105 7.65 22.40 -1.36
CA SER A 105 8.53 23.33 -0.65
C SER A 105 7.77 24.56 -0.13
N LYS A 106 8.26 25.15 0.96
CA LYS A 106 7.67 26.37 1.54
C LYS A 106 7.63 27.54 0.56
N SER A 107 8.62 27.65 -0.33
CA SER A 107 8.72 28.74 -1.32
C SER A 107 7.74 28.61 -2.48
N LYS A 108 7.19 27.41 -2.72
CA LYS A 108 6.22 27.15 -3.79
C LYS A 108 4.77 27.12 -3.30
N HIS A 109 4.56 27.23 -1.99
CA HIS A 109 3.23 27.23 -1.36
C HIS A 109 2.37 25.99 -1.71
N ASN A 110 3.03 24.87 -2.01
CA ASN A 110 2.41 23.64 -2.51
C ASN A 110 2.57 22.44 -1.54
N GLY A 111 3.00 22.71 -0.31
CA GLY A 111 3.13 21.68 0.73
C GLY A 111 1.76 21.33 1.29
N VAL A 112 1.50 20.03 1.43
CA VAL A 112 0.29 19.51 2.09
C VAL A 112 0.66 19.04 3.49
N ASP A 113 -0.11 19.45 4.49
CA ASP A 113 0.06 18.95 5.86
C ASP A 113 -0.58 17.56 5.98
N PRO A 114 0.20 16.50 6.26
CA PRO A 114 -0.36 15.16 6.39
C PRO A 114 -1.36 15.05 7.53
N THR A 115 -1.27 15.89 8.57
CA THR A 115 -2.17 15.87 9.73
C THR A 115 -3.59 16.21 9.32
N VAL A 116 -3.76 17.25 8.49
CA VAL A 116 -5.07 17.67 7.98
C VAL A 116 -5.69 16.58 7.12
N CYS A 117 -4.88 15.94 6.26
CA CYS A 117 -5.35 14.84 5.43
C CYS A 117 -5.80 13.64 6.29
N ILE A 118 -5.03 13.29 7.31
CA ILE A 118 -5.35 12.20 8.25
C ILE A 118 -6.62 12.51 9.06
N GLU A 119 -6.78 13.74 9.54
CA GLU A 119 -7.99 14.18 10.25
C GLU A 119 -9.24 14.12 9.37
N THR A 120 -9.09 14.43 8.07
CA THR A 120 -10.20 14.47 7.12
C THR A 120 -10.61 13.09 6.63
N HIS A 121 -9.63 12.26 6.25
CA HIS A 121 -9.88 10.99 5.54
C HIS A 121 -9.54 9.74 6.36
N GLY A 122 -8.82 9.89 7.47
CA GLY A 122 -8.32 8.79 8.29
C GLY A 122 -6.94 8.30 7.84
N ALA A 123 -6.12 7.88 8.80
CA ALA A 123 -4.73 7.49 8.57
C ALA A 123 -4.56 6.37 7.53
N ASP A 124 -5.44 5.38 7.56
CA ASP A 124 -5.37 4.22 6.67
C ASP A 124 -5.74 4.55 5.23
N ALA A 125 -6.76 5.40 5.01
CA ALA A 125 -7.09 5.88 3.67
C ALA A 125 -5.93 6.71 3.09
N THR A 126 -5.31 7.57 3.89
CA THR A 126 -4.12 8.34 3.51
C THR A 126 -2.95 7.43 3.14
N ARG A 127 -2.67 6.41 3.96
CA ARG A 127 -1.59 5.43 3.70
C ARG A 127 -1.83 4.66 2.39
N ALA A 128 -3.02 4.10 2.22
CA ALA A 128 -3.37 3.36 1.01
C ALA A 128 -3.31 4.25 -0.23
N HIS A 129 -3.77 5.50 -0.15
CA HIS A 129 -3.67 6.46 -1.25
C HIS A 129 -2.22 6.75 -1.63
N MET A 130 -1.34 7.03 -0.66
CA MET A 130 0.09 7.24 -0.91
C MET A 130 0.75 6.03 -1.59
N LEU A 131 0.46 4.82 -1.11
CA LEU A 131 1.04 3.60 -1.64
C LEU A 131 0.47 3.23 -3.02
N PHE A 132 -0.73 3.68 -3.35
CA PHE A 132 -1.40 3.40 -4.62
C PHE A 132 -0.97 4.33 -5.75
N GLN A 133 -0.65 5.58 -5.44
CA GLN A 133 -0.55 6.62 -6.45
C GLN A 133 0.68 6.51 -7.38
N ALA A 134 1.79 5.99 -6.88
CA ALA A 134 3.01 5.79 -7.67
C ALA A 134 3.87 4.65 -7.11
N PRO A 135 4.72 4.01 -7.94
CA PRO A 135 5.80 3.16 -7.45
C PRO A 135 6.71 3.92 -6.48
N VAL A 136 7.30 3.22 -5.51
CA VAL A 136 8.09 3.84 -4.43
C VAL A 136 9.27 4.68 -4.96
N SER A 137 9.92 4.25 -6.04
CA SER A 137 11.06 4.94 -6.65
C SER A 137 10.69 6.19 -7.45
N ASP A 138 9.42 6.31 -7.83
CA ASP A 138 8.98 7.29 -8.82
C ASP A 138 8.45 8.55 -8.13
N VAL A 139 8.38 9.64 -8.89
CA VAL A 139 7.77 10.88 -8.38
C VAL A 139 6.28 10.65 -8.15
N LEU A 140 5.83 10.97 -6.94
CA LEU A 140 4.42 10.93 -6.57
C LEU A 140 3.83 12.33 -6.71
N ASN A 141 2.89 12.51 -7.63
CA ASN A 141 2.12 13.74 -7.77
C ASN A 141 0.92 13.70 -6.83
N TRP A 142 1.02 14.36 -5.68
CA TRP A 142 0.00 14.32 -4.63
C TRP A 142 -1.32 14.92 -5.11
N ASP A 143 -2.37 14.09 -5.17
CA ASP A 143 -3.70 14.51 -5.60
C ASP A 143 -4.76 13.99 -4.63
N GLU A 144 -5.09 14.83 -3.64
CA GLU A 144 -5.98 14.46 -2.54
C GLU A 144 -7.38 14.06 -3.03
N ASP A 145 -7.84 14.59 -4.16
CA ASP A 145 -9.15 14.24 -4.74
C ASP A 145 -9.29 12.73 -5.01
N MET A 146 -8.17 12.04 -5.25
CA MET A 146 -8.15 10.60 -5.51
C MET A 146 -8.30 9.74 -4.23
N ILE A 147 -8.15 10.32 -3.03
CA ILE A 147 -8.33 9.58 -1.77
C ILE A 147 -9.77 9.09 -1.61
N ALA A 148 -10.73 9.82 -2.16
CA ALA A 148 -12.15 9.44 -2.11
C ALA A 148 -12.41 8.08 -2.77
N GLY A 149 -11.62 7.69 -3.78
CA GLY A 149 -11.67 6.36 -4.39
C GLY A 149 -11.27 5.26 -3.42
N VAL A 150 -10.20 5.49 -2.65
CA VAL A 150 -9.70 4.57 -1.62
C VAL A 150 -10.71 4.44 -0.49
N THR A 151 -11.23 5.54 0.02
CA THR A 151 -12.24 5.54 1.09
C THR A 151 -13.51 4.79 0.66
N ARG A 152 -13.99 5.00 -0.58
CA ARG A 152 -15.12 4.23 -1.12
C ARG A 152 -14.83 2.74 -1.20
N TRP A 153 -13.63 2.35 -1.63
CA TRP A 153 -13.23 0.94 -1.67
C TRP A 153 -13.22 0.31 -0.27
N LEU A 154 -12.58 0.96 0.71
CA LEU A 154 -12.54 0.48 2.10
C LEU A 154 -13.96 0.35 2.69
N ASN A 155 -14.84 1.32 2.46
CA ASN A 155 -16.23 1.25 2.93
C ASN A 155 -16.99 0.07 2.31
N ARG A 156 -16.84 -0.20 1.00
CA ARG A 156 -17.47 -1.36 0.36
C ARG A 156 -16.96 -2.68 0.95
N LEU A 157 -15.66 -2.78 1.21
CA LEU A 157 -15.08 -3.95 1.85
C LEU A 157 -15.59 -4.11 3.28
N PHE A 158 -15.71 -3.03 4.05
CA PHE A 158 -16.24 -3.05 5.41
C PHE A 158 -17.69 -3.54 5.48
N GLU A 159 -18.56 -3.03 4.60
CA GLU A 159 -19.95 -3.50 4.51
C GLU A 159 -20.01 -5.00 4.18
N HIS A 160 -19.15 -5.47 3.27
CA HIS A 160 -19.04 -6.89 2.96
C HIS A 160 -18.56 -7.71 4.17
N VAL A 161 -17.54 -7.26 4.89
CA VAL A 161 -17.03 -7.92 6.10
C VAL A 161 -18.13 -8.07 7.14
N LYS A 162 -18.91 -7.00 7.42
CA LYS A 162 -20.04 -7.08 8.35
C LYS A 162 -21.09 -8.10 7.91
N GLY A 163 -21.42 -8.13 6.62
CA GLY A 163 -22.37 -9.09 6.05
C GLY A 163 -21.88 -10.54 6.22
N THR A 164 -20.60 -10.79 5.94
CA THR A 164 -19.97 -12.11 6.08
C THR A 164 -19.83 -12.53 7.55
N ALA A 165 -19.49 -11.59 8.46
CA ALA A 165 -19.37 -11.83 9.89
C ALA A 165 -20.71 -12.18 10.56
N ALA A 166 -21.83 -11.69 10.02
CA ALA A 166 -23.17 -12.01 10.52
C ALA A 166 -23.64 -13.43 10.15
N GLN A 167 -22.96 -14.11 9.21
CA GLN A 167 -23.26 -15.49 8.83
C GLN A 167 -22.64 -16.47 9.83
N ALA A 168 -23.23 -17.67 9.94
CA ALA A 168 -22.68 -18.70 10.82
C ALA A 168 -21.23 -19.04 10.41
N SER A 169 -20.31 -18.97 11.36
CA SER A 169 -18.92 -19.35 11.13
C SER A 169 -18.81 -20.87 10.98
N SER A 170 -18.16 -21.30 9.90
CA SER A 170 -17.67 -22.68 9.75
C SER A 170 -16.15 -22.69 9.95
N ASP A 171 -15.64 -23.77 10.56
CA ASP A 171 -14.19 -24.05 10.63
C ASP A 171 -13.68 -24.74 9.35
N GLU A 172 -14.57 -24.98 8.39
CA GLU A 172 -14.22 -25.50 7.08
C GLU A 172 -13.34 -24.52 6.31
N THR A 173 -12.23 -25.02 5.76
CA THR A 173 -11.33 -24.23 4.91
C THR A 173 -11.78 -24.32 3.45
N ALA A 174 -11.41 -23.32 2.64
CA ALA A 174 -11.67 -23.36 1.20
C ALA A 174 -11.06 -24.61 0.52
N VAL A 175 -9.90 -25.07 0.99
CA VAL A 175 -9.28 -26.31 0.48
C VAL A 175 -10.14 -27.53 0.78
N ALA A 176 -10.67 -27.65 2.00
CA ALA A 176 -11.58 -28.73 2.36
C ALA A 176 -12.86 -28.68 1.51
N TYR A 177 -13.45 -27.49 1.36
CA TYR A 177 -14.64 -27.25 0.55
C TYR A 177 -14.46 -27.69 -0.91
N PHE A 178 -13.37 -27.26 -1.56
CA PHE A 178 -13.09 -27.67 -2.95
C PHE A 178 -12.67 -29.15 -3.05
N THR A 179 -12.09 -29.74 -2.02
CA THR A 179 -11.76 -31.18 -2.04
C THR A 179 -13.03 -32.02 -1.99
N ASP A 180 -13.97 -31.69 -1.11
CA ASP A 180 -15.27 -32.36 -1.02
C ASP A 180 -16.08 -32.17 -2.30
N GLY A 181 -16.26 -30.93 -2.76
CA GLY A 181 -17.06 -30.64 -3.95
C GLY A 181 -16.49 -31.28 -5.22
N SER A 182 -15.17 -31.40 -5.35
CA SER A 182 -14.53 -32.08 -6.48
C SER A 182 -14.95 -33.55 -6.58
N SER A 183 -15.12 -34.24 -5.44
CA SER A 183 -15.58 -35.64 -5.42
C SER A 183 -17.03 -35.82 -5.91
N ARG A 184 -17.78 -34.72 -6.01
CA ARG A 184 -19.21 -34.69 -6.36
C ARG A 184 -19.51 -34.09 -7.73
N LEU A 185 -18.48 -33.66 -8.48
CA LEU A 185 -18.64 -32.97 -9.77
C LEU A 185 -19.59 -33.69 -10.74
N ASP A 186 -19.45 -35.01 -10.88
CA ASP A 186 -20.27 -35.82 -11.80
C ASP A 186 -21.76 -35.88 -11.40
N SER A 187 -22.09 -35.48 -10.17
CA SER A 187 -23.45 -35.49 -9.62
C SER A 187 -24.08 -34.10 -9.54
N MET A 188 -23.36 -33.05 -9.94
CA MET A 188 -23.83 -31.67 -9.84
C MET A 188 -24.77 -31.32 -11.00
N THR A 189 -25.79 -30.53 -10.68
CA THR A 189 -26.66 -29.89 -11.67
C THR A 189 -25.92 -28.78 -12.42
N GLU A 190 -26.45 -28.36 -13.57
CA GLU A 190 -25.88 -27.26 -14.36
C GLU A 190 -25.74 -25.96 -13.54
N ALA A 191 -26.72 -25.64 -12.69
CA ALA A 191 -26.67 -24.48 -11.81
C ALA A 191 -25.58 -24.59 -10.73
N GLU A 192 -25.37 -25.80 -10.18
CA GLU A 192 -24.31 -26.06 -9.21
C GLU A 192 -22.93 -25.99 -9.87
N LEU A 193 -22.78 -26.48 -11.10
CA LEU A 193 -21.54 -26.36 -11.88
C LEU A 193 -21.20 -24.89 -12.19
N ALA A 194 -22.19 -24.08 -12.60
CA ALA A 194 -21.97 -22.65 -12.84
C ALA A 194 -21.55 -21.90 -11.55
N LYS A 195 -22.14 -22.26 -10.41
CA LYS A 195 -21.74 -21.74 -9.10
C LYS A 195 -20.33 -22.18 -8.73
N TRP A 196 -20.00 -23.45 -8.94
CA TRP A 196 -18.67 -24.00 -8.73
C TRP A 196 -17.60 -23.28 -9.53
N ASP A 197 -17.84 -23.02 -10.81
CA ASP A 197 -16.90 -22.28 -11.67
C ASP A 197 -16.65 -20.86 -11.17
N THR A 198 -17.71 -20.20 -10.68
CA THR A 198 -17.62 -18.86 -10.08
C THR A 198 -16.78 -18.89 -8.80
N GLU A 199 -17.03 -19.85 -7.91
CA GLU A 199 -16.29 -20.03 -6.66
C GLU A 199 -14.82 -20.38 -6.91
N ALA A 200 -14.56 -21.29 -7.85
CA ALA A 200 -13.22 -21.67 -8.26
C ALA A 200 -12.48 -20.50 -8.90
N ALA A 201 -13.16 -19.65 -9.68
CA ALA A 201 -12.57 -18.43 -10.23
C ALA A 201 -12.18 -17.43 -9.13
N LEU A 202 -13.06 -17.19 -8.15
CA LEU A 202 -12.75 -16.35 -6.99
C LEU A 202 -11.54 -16.91 -6.21
N TRP A 203 -11.53 -18.22 -5.93
CA TRP A 203 -10.43 -18.81 -5.16
C TRP A 203 -9.10 -18.78 -5.92
N ARG A 204 -9.10 -19.00 -7.24
CA ARG A 204 -7.92 -18.80 -8.08
C ARG A 204 -7.44 -17.35 -8.06
N ALA A 205 -8.36 -16.38 -8.08
CA ALA A 205 -8.00 -14.97 -7.94
C ALA A 205 -7.33 -14.70 -6.58
N VAL A 206 -7.84 -15.26 -5.48
CA VAL A 206 -7.19 -15.17 -4.15
C VAL A 206 -5.75 -15.69 -4.21
N GLN A 207 -5.53 -16.89 -4.73
CA GLN A 207 -4.18 -17.50 -4.80
C GLN A 207 -3.22 -16.69 -5.70
N SER A 208 -3.74 -16.19 -6.83
CA SER A 208 -2.98 -15.34 -7.75
C SER A 208 -2.57 -14.03 -7.06
N THR A 209 -3.50 -13.37 -6.36
CA THR A 209 -3.23 -12.14 -5.61
C THR A 209 -2.23 -12.39 -4.48
N ILE A 210 -2.35 -13.48 -3.72
CA ILE A 210 -1.36 -13.84 -2.68
C ILE A 210 0.05 -13.93 -3.27
N THR A 211 0.19 -14.57 -4.43
CA THR A 211 1.47 -14.69 -5.13
C THR A 211 1.99 -13.33 -5.57
N SER A 212 1.15 -12.52 -6.20
CA SER A 212 1.51 -11.18 -6.68
C SER A 212 1.93 -10.23 -5.55
N VAL A 213 1.18 -10.21 -4.43
CA VAL A 213 1.49 -9.40 -3.26
C VAL A 213 2.79 -9.87 -2.60
N THR A 214 2.98 -11.18 -2.46
CA THR A 214 4.22 -11.76 -1.92
C THR A 214 5.43 -11.38 -2.77
N ASP A 215 5.31 -11.48 -4.10
CA ASP A 215 6.36 -11.09 -5.03
C ASP A 215 6.61 -9.58 -5.01
N SER A 216 5.57 -8.78 -4.84
CA SER A 216 5.68 -7.33 -4.71
C SER A 216 6.50 -6.94 -3.49
N TYR A 217 6.29 -7.57 -2.34
CA TYR A 217 7.11 -7.32 -1.14
C TYR A 217 8.54 -7.88 -1.25
N ASN A 218 8.76 -9.00 -1.95
CA ASN A 218 10.07 -9.64 -1.96
C ASN A 218 11.00 -9.12 -3.07
N LYS A 219 10.45 -8.91 -4.28
CA LYS A 219 11.24 -8.75 -5.50
C LYS A 219 11.36 -7.30 -5.94
N VAL A 220 10.24 -6.62 -6.18
CA VAL A 220 10.21 -5.37 -6.98
C VAL A 220 9.74 -4.14 -6.18
N TYR A 221 9.06 -4.31 -5.05
CA TYR A 221 8.39 -3.25 -4.25
C TYR A 221 7.41 -2.31 -4.99
N PRO A 222 6.61 -2.76 -5.98
CA PRO A 222 5.55 -1.95 -6.56
C PRO A 222 4.35 -1.95 -5.60
N MET A 223 4.42 -1.15 -4.54
CA MET A 223 3.34 -1.08 -3.53
C MET A 223 1.99 -0.67 -4.14
N ASN A 224 2.03 0.08 -5.25
CA ASN A 224 0.85 0.47 -6.00
C ASN A 224 0.13 -0.72 -6.64
N THR A 225 0.88 -1.72 -7.13
CA THR A 225 0.32 -2.96 -7.67
C THR A 225 -0.39 -3.75 -6.58
N ILE A 226 0.14 -3.78 -5.35
CA ILE A 226 -0.52 -4.45 -4.21
C ILE A 226 -1.92 -3.87 -3.98
N VAL A 227 -2.05 -2.54 -3.90
CA VAL A 227 -3.36 -1.90 -3.72
C VAL A 227 -4.29 -2.20 -4.91
N SER A 228 -3.76 -2.17 -6.14
CA SER A 228 -4.52 -2.45 -7.37
C SER A 228 -5.06 -3.89 -7.40
N ASP A 229 -4.23 -4.86 -7.01
CA ASP A 229 -4.59 -6.28 -6.96
C ASP A 229 -5.64 -6.53 -5.87
N LEU A 230 -5.52 -5.88 -4.71
CA LEU A 230 -6.50 -5.98 -3.62
C LEU A 230 -7.83 -5.34 -3.98
N MET A 231 -7.83 -4.19 -4.67
CA MET A 231 -9.06 -3.59 -5.22
C MET A 231 -9.74 -4.52 -6.23
N SER A 232 -8.96 -5.13 -7.12
CA SER A 232 -9.46 -6.07 -8.13
C SER A 232 -10.05 -7.33 -7.48
N LEU A 233 -9.34 -7.93 -6.54
CA LEU A 233 -9.81 -9.10 -5.79
C LEU A 233 -11.07 -8.77 -4.96
N THR A 234 -11.14 -7.56 -4.38
CA THR A 234 -12.34 -7.09 -3.69
C THR A 234 -13.52 -7.04 -4.66
N ASN A 235 -13.36 -6.48 -5.86
CA ASN A 235 -14.45 -6.46 -6.85
C ASN A 235 -14.88 -7.88 -7.24
N THR A 236 -13.94 -8.79 -7.51
CA THR A 236 -14.27 -10.21 -7.81
C THR A 236 -15.05 -10.89 -6.67
N LEU A 237 -14.67 -10.62 -5.41
CA LEU A 237 -15.38 -11.12 -4.23
C LEU A 237 -16.80 -10.55 -4.12
N LEU A 238 -16.98 -9.26 -4.42
CA LEU A 238 -18.28 -8.60 -4.40
C LEU A 238 -19.18 -9.10 -5.53
N ASP A 239 -18.64 -9.33 -6.73
CA ASP A 239 -19.40 -9.86 -7.87
C ASP A 239 -19.81 -11.34 -7.69
N SER A 240 -19.15 -12.05 -6.77
CA SER A 240 -19.40 -13.47 -6.46
C SER A 240 -20.44 -13.65 -5.34
N GLU A 241 -21.57 -12.94 -5.38
CA GLU A 241 -22.50 -12.90 -4.24
C GLU A 241 -23.14 -14.25 -3.89
N ALA A 242 -23.38 -15.08 -4.92
CA ALA A 242 -24.02 -16.40 -4.79
C ALA A 242 -23.06 -17.50 -4.29
N SER A 243 -21.77 -17.20 -4.15
CA SER A 243 -20.75 -18.13 -3.64
C SER A 243 -21.02 -18.53 -2.19
N SER A 244 -20.53 -19.71 -1.83
CA SER A 244 -20.70 -20.30 -0.51
C SER A 244 -20.11 -19.38 0.59
N PRO A 245 -20.75 -19.35 1.77
CA PRO A 245 -20.22 -18.60 2.92
C PRO A 245 -18.76 -18.93 3.24
N VAL A 246 -18.37 -20.20 3.07
CA VAL A 246 -17.00 -20.69 3.30
C VAL A 246 -16.00 -20.00 2.38
N VAL A 247 -16.24 -20.04 1.06
CA VAL A 247 -15.31 -19.45 0.07
C VAL A 247 -15.23 -17.93 0.24
N ARG A 248 -16.37 -17.28 0.48
CA ARG A 248 -16.42 -15.82 0.69
C ARG A 248 -15.68 -15.40 1.96
N ARG A 249 -15.86 -16.13 3.06
CA ARG A 249 -15.17 -15.87 4.33
C ARG A 249 -13.66 -16.05 4.22
N GLU A 250 -13.22 -17.12 3.58
CA GLU A 250 -11.79 -17.39 3.37
C GLU A 250 -11.15 -16.37 2.42
N ALA A 251 -11.82 -15.97 1.35
CA ALA A 251 -11.37 -14.90 0.46
C ALA A 251 -11.26 -13.56 1.20
N THR A 252 -12.26 -13.21 2.00
CA THR A 252 -12.24 -12.00 2.85
C THR A 252 -11.06 -12.04 3.82
N SER A 253 -10.87 -13.16 4.51
CA SER A 253 -9.77 -13.37 5.44
C SER A 253 -8.40 -13.20 4.76
N ALA A 254 -8.24 -13.70 3.53
CA ALA A 254 -7.01 -13.52 2.76
C ALA A 254 -6.77 -12.03 2.39
N ILE A 255 -7.81 -11.32 1.93
CA ILE A 255 -7.73 -9.89 1.63
C ILE A 255 -7.27 -9.11 2.86
N LEU A 256 -7.89 -9.34 4.02
CA LEU A 256 -7.56 -8.60 5.25
C LEU A 256 -6.09 -8.78 5.68
N ARG A 257 -5.56 -10.01 5.58
CA ARG A 257 -4.14 -10.28 5.90
C ARG A 257 -3.19 -9.57 4.94
N MET A 258 -3.49 -9.58 3.65
CA MET A 258 -2.66 -8.88 2.65
C MET A 258 -2.79 -7.36 2.75
N LEU A 259 -3.93 -6.87 3.24
CA LEU A 259 -4.22 -5.45 3.40
C LEU A 259 -3.59 -4.86 4.69
N ALA A 260 -3.35 -5.68 5.71
CA ALA A 260 -2.86 -5.25 7.03
C ALA A 260 -1.59 -4.38 7.01
N PRO A 261 -0.56 -4.63 6.18
CA PRO A 261 0.61 -3.74 6.10
C PRO A 261 0.28 -2.35 5.51
N ILE A 262 -0.79 -2.24 4.74
CA ILE A 262 -1.22 -1.00 4.06
C ILE A 262 -2.16 -0.21 4.98
N THR A 263 -3.24 -0.83 5.44
CA THR A 263 -4.28 -0.22 6.30
C THR A 263 -4.46 -1.02 7.59
N PRO A 264 -3.51 -0.90 8.54
CA PRO A 264 -3.45 -1.78 9.71
C PRO A 264 -4.65 -1.65 10.65
N ALA A 265 -5.13 -0.43 10.90
CA ALA A 265 -6.24 -0.22 11.83
C ALA A 265 -7.56 -0.76 11.26
N PHE A 266 -7.82 -0.50 9.99
CA PHE A 266 -8.95 -1.01 9.24
C PHE A 266 -8.93 -2.53 9.15
N ALA A 267 -7.78 -3.11 8.84
CA ALA A 267 -7.63 -4.56 8.72
C ALA A 267 -7.84 -5.26 10.06
N GLU A 268 -7.31 -4.72 11.17
CA GLU A 268 -7.51 -5.26 12.52
C GLU A 268 -8.99 -5.19 12.94
N GLU A 269 -9.66 -4.06 12.73
CA GLU A 269 -11.09 -3.92 13.04
C GLU A 269 -11.92 -4.94 12.26
N CYS A 270 -11.70 -5.04 10.94
CA CYS A 270 -12.38 -6.02 10.09
C CYS A 270 -12.06 -7.46 10.50
N TRP A 271 -10.82 -7.74 10.91
CA TRP A 271 -10.39 -9.05 11.37
C TRP A 271 -11.11 -9.45 12.65
N SER A 272 -11.24 -8.53 13.60
CA SER A 272 -11.96 -8.76 14.86
C SER A 272 -13.45 -9.07 14.63
N LEU A 273 -14.07 -8.45 13.63
CA LEU A 273 -15.45 -8.74 13.21
C LEU A 273 -15.55 -10.11 12.55
N LEU A 274 -14.64 -10.44 11.64
CA LEU A 274 -14.67 -11.69 10.87
C LEU A 274 -14.31 -12.92 11.72
N HIS A 275 -13.43 -12.74 12.72
CA HIS A 275 -12.88 -13.78 13.59
C HIS A 275 -12.98 -13.40 15.07
N PRO A 276 -14.21 -13.30 15.62
CA PRO A 276 -14.43 -12.85 16.98
C PRO A 276 -13.73 -13.77 18.00
N GLY A 277 -13.03 -13.16 18.97
CA GLY A 277 -12.31 -13.90 20.02
C GLY A 277 -10.97 -14.51 19.57
N THR A 278 -10.53 -14.29 18.34
CA THR A 278 -9.17 -14.65 17.90
C THR A 278 -8.16 -13.56 18.26
N ARG A 279 -6.86 -13.87 18.12
CA ARG A 279 -5.79 -12.89 18.32
C ARG A 279 -5.81 -11.86 17.19
N SER A 280 -5.15 -10.73 17.46
CA SER A 280 -4.86 -9.71 16.47
C SER A 280 -4.27 -10.32 15.20
N ILE A 281 -4.52 -9.65 14.07
CA ILE A 281 -3.92 -10.02 12.79
C ILE A 281 -2.39 -9.80 12.77
N PHE A 282 -1.86 -9.12 13.79
CA PHE A 282 -0.43 -8.82 14.01
C PHE A 282 0.22 -9.73 15.06
#